data_AF-A0AAU0R4A6-F1
#
_entry.id   AF-A0AAU0R4A6-F1
#
_cell.length_a   1.000
_cell.length_b   1.000
_cell.length_c   1.000
_cell.angle_alpha   90.00
_cell.angle_beta   90.00
_cell.angle_gamma   90.00
#
_symmetry.space_group_name_H-M   'P 1'
#
loop_
_entity.id
_entity.type
_entity.pdbx_description
1 polymer ?
#
loop_
_entity_poly.entity_id
_entity_poly.type
_entity_poly.pdbx_seq_one_letter_code
_entity_poly.pdbx_strand_id
1 'polypeptide(L)'
;MSEQPSIFDDSFETGLKQRRRALMPLFLKIYLVIFALFCIYQVVARCYFIYKYSYFYTQTGLLGLSGISFYLMILRSVLGVIVMIATILSLWMEWKWAIRFNWAVLVYWTLMGVVDYVTGNGYGIYLGVMALVLAPYFSMLYHIQQRWEDEAVSGRELKQTK
;
A
#
# COMPACT_ATOMS: atom_id res chain seq x y z
N MET A 1 -45.21 -23.63 20.94
CA MET A 1 -44.53 -23.83 19.64
C MET A 1 -43.09 -24.18 19.96
N SER A 2 -42.77 -25.47 19.92
CA SER A 2 -41.43 -25.98 20.14
C SER A 2 -40.62 -25.81 18.86
N GLU A 3 -39.62 -24.93 18.88
CA GLU A 3 -38.65 -24.81 17.78
C GLU A 3 -37.95 -26.16 17.61
N GLN A 4 -38.03 -26.69 16.39
CA GLN A 4 -37.41 -27.94 16.02
C GLN A 4 -35.89 -27.71 15.97
N PRO A 5 -35.06 -28.47 16.72
CA PRO A 5 -33.62 -28.30 16.66
C PRO A 5 -33.15 -28.65 15.25
N SER A 6 -32.58 -27.67 14.55
CA SER A 6 -31.94 -27.86 13.26
C SER A 6 -30.84 -28.93 13.40
N ILE A 7 -30.87 -29.93 12.53
CA ILE A 7 -29.80 -30.96 12.41
C ILE A 7 -28.49 -30.34 11.89
N PHE A 8 -28.59 -29.16 11.27
CA PHE A 8 -27.43 -28.36 10.92
C PHE A 8 -27.07 -27.50 12.12
N ASP A 9 -26.00 -27.89 12.82
CA ASP A 9 -25.30 -27.01 13.74
C ASP A 9 -24.95 -25.71 13.01
N ASP A 10 -24.96 -24.58 13.72
CA ASP A 10 -24.45 -23.28 13.22
C ASP A 10 -23.01 -23.38 12.67
N SER A 11 -22.29 -24.46 12.99
CA SER A 11 -20.98 -24.82 12.46
C SER A 11 -20.98 -25.19 10.97
N PHE A 12 -22.10 -25.65 10.40
CA PHE A 12 -22.26 -25.96 8.97
C PHE A 12 -22.49 -24.70 8.12
N GLU A 13 -23.18 -23.68 8.65
CA GLU A 13 -23.37 -22.40 7.95
C GLU A 13 -22.10 -21.54 7.95
N THR A 14 -21.18 -21.76 8.89
CA THR A 14 -19.80 -21.28 8.76
C THR A 14 -19.04 -22.10 7.72
N GLY A 15 -19.49 -22.07 6.46
CA GLY A 15 -18.73 -22.60 5.33
C GLY A 15 -17.28 -22.15 5.46
N LEU A 16 -16.36 -23.13 5.56
CA LEU A 16 -14.92 -23.00 5.83
C LEU A 16 -14.37 -21.59 5.56
N LYS A 17 -14.47 -20.69 6.56
CA LYS A 17 -14.06 -19.29 6.43
C LYS A 17 -12.56 -19.27 6.13
N GLN A 18 -12.20 -18.97 4.88
CA GLN A 18 -10.81 -19.03 4.43
C GLN A 18 -10.07 -17.76 4.89
N ARG A 19 -8.85 -17.93 5.42
CA ARG A 19 -8.00 -16.79 5.81
C ARG A 19 -7.57 -16.01 4.57
N ARG A 20 -7.70 -14.68 4.59
CA ARG A 20 -7.26 -13.77 3.50
C ARG A 20 -5.83 -14.03 3.00
N ARG A 21 -4.87 -14.26 3.91
CA ARG A 21 -3.47 -14.59 3.53
C ARG A 21 -3.27 -15.93 2.83
N ALA A 22 -4.23 -16.85 2.92
CA ALA A 22 -4.23 -18.10 2.16
C ALA A 22 -4.60 -17.87 0.69
N LEU A 23 -5.37 -16.82 0.38
CA LEU A 23 -5.71 -16.45 -0.99
C LEU A 23 -4.52 -15.83 -1.75
N MET A 24 -3.53 -15.29 -1.04
CA MET A 24 -2.39 -14.64 -1.68
C MET A 24 -1.44 -15.69 -2.31
N PRO A 25 -1.22 -15.65 -3.64
CA PRO A 25 -0.26 -16.53 -4.30
C PRO A 25 1.17 -16.25 -3.81
N LEU A 26 2.06 -17.23 -3.97
CA LEU A 26 3.47 -17.10 -3.56
C LEU A 26 4.14 -15.87 -4.20
N PHE A 27 3.89 -15.64 -5.48
CA PHE A 27 4.40 -14.47 -6.19
C PHE A 27 3.98 -13.15 -5.55
N LEU A 28 2.72 -13.00 -5.15
CA LEU A 28 2.26 -11.78 -4.47
C LEU A 28 2.96 -11.58 -3.12
N LYS A 29 3.23 -12.67 -2.38
CA LYS A 29 3.99 -12.60 -1.13
C LYS A 29 5.44 -12.16 -1.37
N ILE A 30 6.07 -12.65 -2.44
CA ILE A 30 7.43 -12.22 -2.84
C ILE A 30 7.41 -10.72 -3.19
N TYR A 31 6.42 -10.26 -3.96
CA TYR A 31 6.25 -8.84 -4.25
C TYR A 31 6.14 -8.00 -2.98
N LEU A 32 5.34 -8.43 -1.99
CA LEU A 32 5.22 -7.71 -0.72
C LEU A 32 6.56 -7.58 0.02
N VAL A 33 7.39 -8.63 -0.01
CA VAL A 33 8.73 -8.57 0.60
C VAL A 33 9.65 -7.62 -0.17
N ILE A 34 9.65 -7.69 -1.51
CA ILE A 34 10.43 -6.77 -2.35
C ILE A 34 9.98 -5.31 -2.10
N PHE A 35 8.67 -5.07 -2.02
CA PHE A 35 8.11 -3.76 -1.68
C PHE A 35 8.52 -3.31 -0.28
N ALA A 36 8.56 -4.21 0.70
CA ALA A 36 9.02 -3.88 2.04
C ALA A 36 10.50 -3.47 2.05
N LEU A 37 11.37 -4.19 1.34
CA LEU A 37 12.78 -3.82 1.20
C LEU A 37 12.95 -2.48 0.47
N PHE A 38 12.20 -2.28 -0.61
CA PHE A 38 12.17 -1.01 -1.34
C PHE A 38 11.66 0.14 -0.45
N CYS A 39 10.67 -0.12 0.40
CA CYS A 39 10.15 0.85 1.35
C CYS A 39 11.21 1.26 2.37
N ILE A 40 11.96 0.31 2.93
CA ILE A 40 13.08 0.60 3.83
C ILE A 40 14.14 1.45 3.12
N TYR A 41 14.52 1.08 1.90
CA TYR A 41 15.46 1.85 1.09
C TYR A 41 14.98 3.30 0.88
N GLN A 42 13.72 3.49 0.52
CA GLN A 42 13.12 4.81 0.28
C GLN A 42 13.05 5.66 1.56
N VAL A 43 12.78 5.05 2.71
CA VAL A 43 12.83 5.75 4.02
C VAL A 43 14.24 6.29 4.24
N VAL A 44 15.26 5.44 4.11
CA VAL A 44 16.67 5.83 4.32
C VAL A 44 17.09 6.91 3.32
N ALA A 45 16.80 6.72 2.03
CA ALA A 45 17.14 7.67 0.98
C ALA A 45 16.50 9.05 1.21
N ARG A 46 15.23 9.08 1.63
CA ARG A 46 14.52 10.34 1.94
C ARG A 46 15.03 11.00 3.21
N CYS A 47 15.33 10.24 4.27
CA CYS A 47 15.96 10.79 5.47
C CYS A 47 17.31 11.44 5.13
N TYR A 48 18.13 10.77 4.33
CA TYR A 48 19.40 11.32 3.86
C TYR A 48 19.20 12.58 3.00
N PHE A 49 18.23 12.57 2.09
CA PHE A 49 17.88 13.72 1.26
C PHE A 49 17.45 14.92 2.12
N ILE A 50 16.53 14.71 3.06
CA ILE A 50 16.05 15.75 3.99
C ILE A 50 17.23 16.31 4.79
N TYR A 51 18.09 15.45 5.35
CA TYR A 51 19.28 15.89 6.08
C TYR A 51 20.18 16.79 5.21
N LYS A 52 20.53 16.33 4.00
CA LYS A 52 21.43 17.05 3.10
C LYS A 52 20.87 18.41 2.70
N TYR A 53 19.58 18.47 2.36
CA TYR A 53 18.93 19.72 1.97
C TYR A 53 18.76 20.67 3.17
N SER A 54 18.32 20.18 4.33
CA SER A 54 18.25 20.98 5.56
C SER A 54 19.59 21.59 5.91
N TYR A 55 20.67 20.81 5.83
CA TYR A 55 22.02 21.28 6.07
C TYR A 55 22.41 22.40 5.08
N PHE A 56 22.20 22.18 3.78
CA PHE A 56 22.48 23.17 2.74
C PHE A 56 21.73 24.50 2.98
N TYR A 57 20.42 24.44 3.21
CA TYR A 57 19.59 25.64 3.44
C TYR A 57 19.97 26.37 4.73
N THR A 58 20.41 25.64 5.76
CA THR A 58 20.87 26.23 7.03
C THR A 58 22.21 26.95 6.85
N GLN A 59 23.15 26.35 6.11
CA GLN A 59 24.47 26.93 5.86
C GLN A 59 24.43 28.15 4.93
N THR A 60 23.50 28.18 3.98
CA THR A 60 23.38 29.26 2.99
C THR A 60 22.47 30.40 3.42
N GLY A 61 21.77 30.28 4.56
CA GLY A 61 20.84 31.31 5.05
C GLY A 61 19.62 31.53 4.13
N LEU A 62 19.36 30.62 3.18
CA LEU A 62 18.37 30.78 2.12
C LEU A 62 16.92 30.50 2.55
N LEU A 63 16.65 30.27 3.84
CA LEU A 63 15.36 29.85 4.42
C LEU A 63 14.18 30.85 4.29
N GLY A 64 14.30 31.91 3.48
CA GLY A 64 13.24 32.91 3.22
C GLY A 64 12.05 32.39 2.40
N LEU A 65 11.66 33.06 1.31
CA LEU A 65 10.53 32.63 0.42
C LEU A 65 10.66 31.17 -0.09
N SER A 66 11.87 30.60 -0.09
CA SER A 66 12.14 29.20 -0.42
C SER A 66 11.70 28.20 0.67
N GLY A 67 11.47 28.67 1.90
CA GLY A 67 11.15 27.85 3.06
C GLY A 67 9.81 27.12 2.91
N ILE A 68 8.78 27.77 2.37
CA ILE A 68 7.46 27.14 2.15
C ILE A 68 7.59 25.98 1.17
N SER A 69 8.26 26.19 0.02
CA SER A 69 8.51 25.14 -0.96
C SER A 69 9.32 23.99 -0.37
N PHE A 70 10.31 24.30 0.47
CA PHE A 70 11.10 23.32 1.20
C PHE A 70 10.25 22.49 2.18
N TYR A 71 9.40 23.12 2.98
CA TYR A 71 8.48 22.42 3.89
C TYR A 71 7.45 21.57 3.14
N LEU A 72 6.90 22.07 2.03
CA LEU A 72 5.98 21.32 1.17
C LEU A 72 6.67 20.10 0.55
N MET A 73 7.93 20.22 0.16
CA MET A 73 8.74 19.11 -0.36
C MET A 73 8.99 18.04 0.72
N ILE A 74 9.30 18.45 1.96
CA ILE A 74 9.45 17.52 3.10
C ILE A 74 8.11 16.83 3.38
N LEU A 75 7.02 17.59 3.48
CA LEU A 75 5.69 17.07 3.77
C LEU A 75 5.26 16.04 2.71
N ARG A 76 5.41 16.37 1.42
CA ARG A 76 5.16 15.43 0.31
C ARG A 76 6.01 14.17 0.46
N SER A 77 7.27 14.31 0.85
CA SER A 77 8.17 13.16 1.02
C SER A 77 7.75 12.24 2.17
N VAL A 78 7.39 12.81 3.32
CA VAL A 78 6.94 12.06 4.50
C VAL A 78 5.59 11.38 4.22
N LEU A 79 4.63 12.11 3.63
CA LEU A 79 3.34 11.53 3.24
C LEU A 79 3.50 10.38 2.25
N GLY A 80 4.39 10.51 1.26
CA GLY A 80 4.67 9.44 0.31
C GLY A 80 5.18 8.16 0.98
N VAL A 81 6.05 8.29 2.00
CA VAL A 81 6.54 7.16 2.80
C VAL A 81 5.42 6.53 3.61
N ILE A 82 4.61 7.34 4.30
CA ILE A 82 3.49 6.84 5.12
C ILE A 82 2.52 6.05 4.27
N VAL A 83 2.14 6.58 3.10
CA VAL A 83 1.23 5.91 2.16
C VAL A 83 1.82 4.57 1.69
N MET A 84 3.11 4.54 1.38
CA MET A 84 3.77 3.30 0.93
C MET A 84 3.90 2.26 2.04
N ILE A 85 4.11 2.67 3.29
CA ILE A 85 4.07 1.76 4.44
C ILE A 85 2.64 1.23 4.62
N ALA A 86 1.63 2.10 4.50
CA ALA A 86 0.23 1.73 4.66
C ALA A 86 -0.23 0.72 3.59
N THR A 87 0.23 0.80 2.34
CA THR A 87 -0.14 -0.18 1.30
C THR A 87 0.34 -1.58 1.66
N ILE A 88 1.59 -1.70 2.13
CA ILE A 88 2.18 -2.98 2.54
C ILE A 88 1.49 -3.51 3.80
N LEU A 89 1.36 -2.66 4.83
CA LEU A 89 0.75 -3.08 6.10
C LEU A 89 -0.72 -3.46 5.94
N SER A 90 -1.48 -2.78 5.07
CA SER A 90 -2.89 -3.11 4.84
C SER A 90 -3.07 -4.56 4.37
N LEU A 91 -2.21 -5.02 3.46
CA LEU A 91 -2.22 -6.40 2.95
C LEU A 91 -1.67 -7.38 3.98
N TRP A 92 -0.61 -7.02 4.71
CA TRP A 92 -0.01 -7.88 5.74
C TRP A 92 -0.96 -8.11 6.93
N MET A 93 -1.67 -7.05 7.34
CA MET A 93 -2.65 -7.08 8.42
C MET A 93 -4.02 -7.63 7.97
N GLU A 94 -4.14 -8.07 6.71
CA GLU A 94 -5.36 -8.69 6.18
C GLU A 94 -6.60 -7.77 6.29
N TRP A 95 -6.40 -6.45 6.08
CA TRP A 95 -7.50 -5.49 6.11
C TRP A 95 -8.50 -5.79 5.01
N LYS A 96 -9.80 -5.73 5.33
CA LYS A 96 -10.88 -6.03 4.38
C LYS A 96 -10.74 -5.21 3.10
N TRP A 97 -10.50 -3.91 3.23
CA TRP A 97 -10.39 -2.97 2.11
C TRP A 97 -8.96 -2.75 1.60
N ALA A 98 -8.00 -3.64 1.93
CA ALA A 98 -6.59 -3.47 1.56
C ALA A 98 -6.39 -3.32 0.04
N ILE A 99 -7.12 -4.10 -0.76
CA ILE A 99 -6.96 -4.12 -2.22
C ILE A 99 -7.50 -2.83 -2.84
N ARG A 100 -8.71 -2.39 -2.46
CA ARG A 100 -9.25 -1.08 -2.88
C ARG A 100 -8.38 0.10 -2.44
N PHE A 101 -7.80 0.03 -1.24
CA PHE A 101 -6.83 1.04 -0.80
C PHE A 101 -5.61 1.08 -1.73
N ASN A 102 -5.04 -0.07 -2.08
CA ASN A 102 -3.92 -0.15 -3.03
C ASN A 102 -4.30 0.41 -4.41
N TRP A 103 -5.52 0.17 -4.90
CA TRP A 103 -6.03 0.78 -6.14
C TRP A 103 -6.15 2.30 -6.06
N ALA A 104 -6.68 2.83 -4.97
CA ALA A 104 -6.76 4.28 -4.76
C ALA A 104 -5.37 4.93 -4.75
N VAL A 105 -4.41 4.26 -4.11
CA VAL A 105 -3.01 4.69 -4.12
C VAL A 105 -2.45 4.65 -5.55
N LEU A 106 -2.68 3.58 -6.33
CA LEU A 106 -2.25 3.53 -7.73
C LEU A 106 -2.75 4.73 -8.53
N VAL A 107 -4.05 5.01 -8.46
CA VAL A 107 -4.67 6.14 -9.18
C VAL A 107 -4.03 7.47 -8.78
N TYR A 108 -3.85 7.70 -7.47
CA TYR A 108 -3.18 8.90 -6.98
C TYR A 108 -1.75 9.04 -7.50
N TRP A 109 -0.94 7.97 -7.46
CA TRP A 109 0.44 7.99 -7.95
C TRP A 109 0.52 8.17 -9.47
N THR A 110 -0.40 7.56 -10.22
CA THR A 110 -0.49 7.75 -11.68
C THR A 110 -0.83 9.21 -12.01
N LEU A 111 -1.81 9.82 -11.33
CA LEU A 111 -2.16 11.22 -11.53
C LEU A 111 -0.98 12.15 -11.23
N MET A 112 -0.29 11.91 -10.11
CA MET A 112 0.92 12.66 -9.77
C MET A 112 2.01 12.49 -10.82
N GLY A 113 2.20 11.28 -11.34
CA GLY A 113 3.17 11.02 -12.40
C GLY A 113 2.84 11.74 -13.71
N VAL A 114 1.56 11.83 -14.06
CA VAL A 114 1.10 12.61 -15.24
C VAL A 114 1.40 14.09 -15.04
N VAL A 115 1.11 14.65 -13.86
CA VAL A 115 1.45 16.05 -13.54
C VAL A 115 2.95 16.27 -13.68
N ASP A 116 3.78 15.42 -13.07
CA ASP A 116 5.24 15.53 -13.13
C ASP A 116 5.80 15.39 -14.56
N TYR A 117 5.15 14.59 -15.41
CA TYR A 117 5.48 14.47 -16.83
C TYR A 117 5.14 15.75 -17.61
N VAL A 118 3.93 16.28 -17.44
CA VAL A 118 3.45 17.49 -18.14
C VAL A 118 4.23 18.74 -17.71
N THR A 119 4.62 18.84 -16.43
CA THR A 119 5.42 19.97 -15.93
C THR A 119 6.89 19.88 -16.29
N GLY A 120 7.33 18.83 -17.01
CA GLY A 120 8.70 18.72 -17.51
C GLY A 120 9.75 18.36 -16.44
N ASN A 121 9.35 17.77 -15.31
CA ASN A 121 10.28 17.43 -14.22
C ASN A 121 11.24 16.25 -14.53
N GLY A 122 11.23 15.72 -15.76
CA GLY A 122 12.16 14.67 -16.21
C GLY A 122 11.92 13.26 -15.64
N TYR A 123 10.91 13.07 -14.78
CA TYR A 123 10.62 11.78 -14.13
C TYR A 123 9.83 10.79 -15.01
N GLY A 124 9.42 11.16 -16.23
CA GLY A 124 8.56 10.35 -17.10
C GLY A 124 9.07 8.94 -17.38
N ILE A 125 10.37 8.78 -17.66
CA ILE A 125 10.99 7.47 -17.95
C ILE A 125 10.94 6.56 -16.74
N TYR A 126 11.21 7.10 -15.54
CA TYR A 126 11.16 6.34 -14.29
C TYR A 126 9.73 5.83 -14.00
N LEU A 127 8.71 6.64 -14.32
CA LEU A 127 7.30 6.26 -14.14
C LEU A 127 6.91 5.10 -15.07
N GLY A 128 7.35 5.13 -16.33
CA GLY A 128 7.08 4.05 -17.29
C GLY A 128 7.68 2.71 -16.84
N VAL A 129 8.94 2.72 -16.38
CA VAL A 129 9.60 1.51 -15.87
C VAL A 129 8.89 0.98 -14.61
N MET A 130 8.53 1.87 -13.69
CA MET A 130 7.81 1.48 -12.47
C MET A 130 6.43 0.89 -12.77
N ALA A 131 5.71 1.43 -13.76
CA ALA A 131 4.43 0.90 -14.18
C ALA A 131 4.54 -0.55 -14.69
N LEU A 132 5.60 -0.87 -15.46
CA LEU A 132 5.85 -2.22 -15.95
C LEU A 132 6.13 -3.21 -14.81
N VAL A 133 6.88 -2.78 -13.79
CA VAL A 133 7.17 -3.61 -12.61
C VAL A 133 5.92 -3.80 -11.74
N LEU A 134 5.05 -2.80 -11.66
CA LEU A 134 3.83 -2.82 -10.84
C LEU A 134 2.66 -3.55 -11.52
N ALA A 135 2.65 -3.65 -12.85
CA ALA A 135 1.53 -4.26 -13.58
C ALA A 135 1.23 -5.71 -13.15
N PRO A 136 2.22 -6.62 -13.00
CA PRO A 136 1.95 -7.97 -12.51
C PRO A 136 1.39 -7.99 -11.08
N TYR A 137 1.86 -7.07 -10.22
CA TYR A 137 1.38 -6.93 -8.85
C TYR A 137 -0.11 -6.56 -8.80
N PHE A 138 -0.51 -5.50 -9.50
CA PHE A 138 -1.92 -5.07 -9.53
C PHE A 138 -2.82 -6.06 -10.25
N SER A 139 -2.31 -6.75 -11.28
CA SER A 139 -3.03 -7.86 -11.92
C SER A 139 -3.35 -8.96 -10.90
N MET A 140 -2.39 -9.42 -10.10
CA MET A 140 -2.66 -10.43 -9.07
C MET A 140 -3.65 -9.94 -8.01
N LEU A 141 -3.56 -8.67 -7.59
CA LEU A 141 -4.51 -8.08 -6.64
C LEU A 141 -5.94 -8.07 -7.18
N TYR A 142 -6.11 -7.74 -8.47
CA TYR A 142 -7.42 -7.76 -9.13
C TYR A 142 -8.08 -9.15 -9.04
N HIS A 143 -7.33 -10.20 -9.37
CA HIS A 143 -7.85 -11.57 -9.40
C HIS A 143 -8.31 -12.09 -8.03
N ILE A 144 -7.68 -11.62 -6.94
CA ILE A 144 -8.06 -12.04 -5.59
C ILE A 144 -9.06 -11.10 -4.91
N GLN A 145 -9.41 -9.97 -5.52
CA GLN A 145 -10.16 -8.89 -4.88
C GLN A 145 -11.53 -9.34 -4.36
N GLN A 146 -12.36 -9.94 -5.22
CA GLN A 146 -13.71 -10.35 -4.86
C GLN A 146 -13.69 -11.36 -3.69
N ARG A 147 -12.84 -12.38 -3.80
CA ARG A 147 -12.69 -13.42 -2.77
C ARG A 147 -12.12 -12.86 -1.47
N TRP A 148 -11.23 -11.88 -1.55
CA TRP A 148 -10.63 -11.23 -0.37
C TRP A 148 -11.64 -10.42 0.44
N GLU A 149 -12.53 -9.71 -0.26
CA GLU A 149 -13.48 -8.77 0.35
C GLU A 149 -14.76 -9.46 0.82
N ASP A 150 -15.26 -10.43 0.06
CA ASP A 150 -16.58 -11.02 0.27
C ASP A 150 -16.53 -12.37 1.00
N GLU A 151 -15.54 -13.22 0.69
CA GLU A 151 -15.48 -14.60 1.18
C GLU A 151 -14.49 -14.78 2.34
N ALA A 152 -13.35 -14.09 2.28
CA ALA A 152 -12.25 -14.32 3.22
C ALA A 152 -12.28 -13.41 4.44
N VAL A 153 -11.80 -13.96 5.56
CA VAL A 153 -11.74 -13.31 6.86
C VAL A 153 -10.30 -13.11 7.33
N SER A 154 -10.10 -12.19 8.27
CA SER A 154 -8.77 -11.99 8.85
C SER A 154 -8.41 -13.15 9.79
N GLY A 155 -7.12 -13.43 9.94
CA GLY A 155 -6.63 -14.39 10.93
C GLY A 155 -6.99 -14.04 12.39
N ARG A 156 -7.34 -12.77 12.67
CA ARG A 156 -7.83 -12.34 13.98
C ARG A 156 -9.29 -12.73 14.19
N GLU A 157 -10.14 -12.50 13.18
CA GLU A 157 -11.54 -12.93 13.17
C GLU A 157 -11.65 -14.45 13.34
N LEU A 158 -10.81 -15.22 12.64
CA LEU A 158 -10.77 -16.69 12.76
C LEU A 158 -10.46 -17.21 14.17
N LYS A 159 -9.67 -16.47 14.95
CA LYS A 159 -9.32 -16.86 16.32
C LYS A 159 -10.41 -16.51 17.33
N GLN A 160 -11.32 -15.60 17.01
CA GLN A 160 -12.44 -15.21 17.88
C GLN A 160 -13.65 -16.15 17.70
N THR A 161 -13.73 -16.85 16.57
CA THR A 161 -14.76 -17.86 16.26
C THR A 161 -14.38 -19.29 16.65
N LYS A 162 -13.17 -19.52 17.18
CA LYS A 162 -12.72 -20.80 17.74
C LYS A 162 -12.70 -20.73 19.25
#